data_AF-A0A1H5H021-F1
#
_entry.id   AF-A0A1H5H021-F1
#
_cell.length_a   1.000
_cell.length_b   1.000
_cell.length_c   1.000
_cell.angle_alpha   90.00
_cell.angle_beta   90.00
_cell.angle_gamma   90.00
#
_symmetry.space_group_name_H-M   'P 1'
#
loop_
_entity.id
_entity.type
_entity.pdbx_description
1 polymer ?
#
loop_
_entity_poly.entity_id
_entity_poly.type
_entity_poly.pdbx_seq_one_letter_code
_entity_poly.pdbx_strand_id
1 'polypeptide(L)'
;MSVRNDYDRKTAGLAGVRVEGVEYWDMRDVEPREWDHGDWHHAVMGVELTTDAGPVSVVCTNTFHPYGVEIFDEPLSKLVVRGDDGPGNWTVTDHPAWRSRTDQPILAAGTFWERLGFGPGRYSDGSIATPARTVEVPVALRLDFAAGPLWFVAGNPSETGEVFIPGDEIMVVFTPEEMLRIGFPAVAF
;
A
#
# COMPACT_ATOMS: atom_id res chain seq x y z
N MET A 1 19.85 6.14 11.88
CA MET A 1 19.13 4.89 11.56
C MET A 1 18.78 4.97 10.07
N SER A 2 19.00 3.91 9.28
CA SER A 2 18.65 3.94 7.85
C SER A 2 17.14 4.03 7.67
N VAL A 3 16.67 4.64 6.59
CA VAL A 3 15.23 4.72 6.22
C VAL A 3 14.61 3.32 6.14
N ARG A 4 15.36 2.33 5.62
CA ARG A 4 14.95 0.92 5.64
C ARG A 4 14.76 0.37 7.04
N ASN A 5 15.72 0.58 7.94
CA ASN A 5 15.62 0.09 9.31
C ASN A 5 14.45 0.74 10.08
N ASP A 6 14.14 2.00 9.78
CA ASP A 6 12.98 2.67 10.34
C ASP A 6 11.67 2.03 9.83
N TYR A 7 11.58 1.80 8.52
CA TYR A 7 10.45 1.11 7.91
C TYR A 7 10.26 -0.31 8.43
N ASP A 8 11.33 -1.11 8.51
CA ASP A 8 11.28 -2.48 9.03
C ASP A 8 10.84 -2.50 10.50
N ARG A 9 11.26 -1.50 11.29
CA ARG A 9 10.80 -1.33 12.68
C ARG A 9 9.31 -0.99 12.75
N LYS A 10 8.81 -0.09 11.90
CA LYS A 10 7.38 0.24 11.81
C LYS A 10 6.55 -0.98 11.41
N THR A 11 7.02 -1.72 10.41
CA THR A 11 6.40 -2.97 9.95
C THR A 11 6.31 -3.99 11.08
N ALA A 12 7.43 -4.26 11.76
CA ALA A 12 7.45 -5.19 12.90
C ALA A 12 6.53 -4.74 14.04
N GLY A 13 6.37 -3.42 14.23
CA GLY A 13 5.48 -2.83 15.22
C GLY A 13 3.99 -3.05 14.96
N LEU A 14 3.59 -3.51 13.77
CA LEU A 14 2.20 -3.85 13.47
C LEU A 14 1.78 -5.20 14.08
N ALA A 15 2.71 -6.10 14.35
CA ALA A 15 2.38 -7.39 14.95
C ALA A 15 1.80 -7.21 16.37
N GLY A 16 0.67 -7.86 16.63
CA GLY A 16 -0.10 -7.77 17.86
C GLY A 16 -1.14 -6.66 17.90
N VAL A 17 -1.09 -5.70 16.97
CA VAL A 17 -2.07 -4.60 16.87
C VAL A 17 -3.40 -5.13 16.34
N ARG A 18 -4.51 -4.75 16.99
CA ARG A 18 -5.86 -5.16 16.59
C ARG A 18 -6.46 -4.16 15.63
N VAL A 19 -6.87 -4.61 14.45
CA VAL A 19 -7.59 -3.77 13.48
C VAL A 19 -9.06 -3.69 13.86
N GLU A 20 -9.56 -2.50 14.15
CA GLU A 20 -10.95 -2.24 14.56
C GLU A 20 -11.80 -1.68 13.42
N GLY A 21 -11.19 -1.01 12.45
CA GLY A 21 -11.87 -0.41 11.31
C GLY A 21 -10.94 -0.16 10.14
N VAL A 22 -11.52 -0.07 8.94
CA VAL A 22 -10.78 0.15 7.70
C VAL A 22 -11.50 1.15 6.81
N GLU A 23 -10.75 2.12 6.30
CA GLU A 23 -11.20 3.10 5.33
C GLU A 23 -10.26 3.11 4.13
N TYR A 24 -10.83 3.16 2.93
CA TYR A 24 -10.10 3.42 1.71
C TYR A 24 -10.20 4.90 1.36
N TRP A 25 -9.10 5.46 0.86
CA TRP A 25 -8.98 6.85 0.47
C TRP A 25 -8.72 6.93 -1.03
N ASP A 26 -9.61 7.63 -1.73
CA ASP A 26 -9.64 7.72 -3.19
C ASP A 26 -9.86 9.16 -3.66
N MET A 27 -9.53 9.41 -4.93
CA MET A 27 -9.89 10.67 -5.60
C MET A 27 -11.42 10.76 -5.77
N ARG A 28 -12.01 11.95 -5.55
CA ARG A 28 -13.48 12.11 -5.52
C ARG A 28 -14.19 11.90 -6.86
N ASP A 29 -13.48 12.08 -7.98
CA ASP A 29 -14.05 12.03 -9.33
C ASP A 29 -14.03 10.63 -9.97
N VAL A 30 -13.70 9.59 -9.20
CA VAL A 30 -13.83 8.20 -9.66
C VAL A 30 -15.28 7.74 -9.37
N GLU A 31 -16.05 7.46 -10.42
CA GLU A 31 -17.43 6.93 -10.41
C GLU A 31 -17.59 5.69 -9.48
N PRO A 32 -18.83 5.29 -9.11
CA PRO A 32 -19.17 4.88 -7.75
C PRO A 32 -18.20 3.86 -7.13
N ARG A 33 -17.84 4.14 -5.88
CA ARG A 33 -16.97 3.34 -5.00
C ARG A 33 -17.63 2.00 -4.68
N GLU A 34 -17.70 1.14 -5.66
CA GLU A 34 -18.16 -0.24 -5.52
C GLU A 34 -16.95 -1.15 -5.43
N TRP A 35 -17.01 -2.12 -4.52
CA TRP A 35 -16.03 -3.19 -4.51
C TRP A 35 -16.21 -4.04 -5.77
N ASP A 36 -15.26 -3.97 -6.67
CA ASP A 36 -15.41 -4.35 -8.08
C ASP A 36 -14.45 -5.45 -8.54
N HIS A 37 -13.45 -5.79 -7.73
CA HIS A 37 -12.33 -6.63 -8.17
C HIS A 37 -12.15 -7.95 -7.40
N GLY A 38 -13.17 -8.36 -6.62
CA GLY A 38 -13.19 -9.65 -5.94
C GLY A 38 -12.12 -9.74 -4.85
N ASP A 39 -10.99 -10.38 -5.17
CA ASP A 39 -9.89 -10.69 -4.25
C ASP A 39 -8.84 -9.58 -4.13
N TRP A 40 -9.05 -8.45 -4.80
CA TRP A 40 -8.26 -7.24 -4.60
C TRP A 40 -9.16 -5.99 -4.71
N HIS A 41 -8.61 -4.82 -4.37
CA HIS A 41 -9.24 -3.53 -4.59
C HIS A 41 -8.20 -2.41 -4.74
N HIS A 42 -8.55 -1.34 -5.45
CA HIS A 42 -7.70 -0.17 -5.65
C HIS A 42 -8.04 0.91 -4.61
N ALA A 43 -7.07 1.34 -3.81
CA ALA A 43 -7.20 2.47 -2.89
C ALA A 43 -6.19 3.55 -3.31
N VAL A 44 -6.60 4.43 -4.23
CA VAL A 44 -5.72 5.32 -5.01
C VAL A 44 -4.76 6.11 -4.12
N MET A 45 -5.27 6.69 -3.03
CA MET A 45 -4.45 7.48 -2.10
C MET A 45 -3.88 6.64 -0.96
N GLY A 46 -4.49 5.50 -0.66
CA GLY A 46 -4.09 4.59 0.39
C GLY A 46 -5.21 4.16 1.32
N VAL A 47 -4.80 3.54 2.42
CA VAL A 47 -5.68 2.88 3.38
C VAL A 47 -5.42 3.42 4.78
N GLU A 48 -6.49 3.70 5.51
CA GLU A 48 -6.43 3.99 6.94
C GLU A 48 -7.00 2.80 7.72
N LEU A 49 -6.22 2.31 8.68
CA LEU A 49 -6.61 1.31 9.66
C LEU A 49 -6.84 2.02 11.01
N THR A 50 -8.04 1.88 11.55
CA THR A 50 -8.28 2.17 12.97
C THR A 50 -7.82 0.97 13.77
N THR A 51 -6.99 1.18 14.78
CA THR A 51 -6.47 0.10 15.62
C THR A 51 -6.55 0.44 17.11
N ASP A 52 -6.45 -0.58 17.96
CA ASP A 52 -6.41 -0.43 19.42
C ASP A 52 -5.15 0.32 19.93
N ALA A 53 -4.13 0.48 19.09
CA ALA A 53 -2.91 1.23 19.37
C ALA A 53 -2.89 2.65 18.75
N GLY A 54 -3.95 3.04 18.03
CA GLY A 54 -4.03 4.30 17.28
C GLY A 54 -4.18 4.10 15.77
N PRO A 55 -4.32 5.18 14.98
CA PRO A 55 -4.47 5.06 13.53
C PRO A 55 -3.16 4.61 12.87
N VAL A 56 -3.30 3.79 11.83
CA VAL A 56 -2.20 3.41 10.93
C VAL A 56 -2.61 3.73 9.50
N SER A 57 -1.82 4.53 8.80
CA SER A 57 -2.02 4.81 7.38
C SER A 57 -1.00 4.07 6.53
N VAL A 58 -1.47 3.49 5.44
CA VAL A 58 -0.67 2.81 4.42
C VAL A 58 -0.86 3.56 3.10
N VAL A 59 0.21 4.19 2.60
CA VAL A 59 0.16 5.10 1.43
C VAL A 59 1.43 4.97 0.59
N CYS A 60 1.44 5.50 -0.63
CA CYS A 60 2.67 5.77 -1.38
C CYS A 60 3.03 7.26 -1.27
N THR A 61 4.26 7.58 -0.85
CA THR A 61 4.77 8.96 -0.86
C THR A 61 6.12 9.01 -1.60
N ASN A 62 7.00 9.96 -1.28
CA ASN A 62 8.30 10.11 -1.93
C ASN A 62 9.48 9.58 -1.10
N THR A 63 9.27 9.03 0.10
CA THR A 63 10.36 8.53 0.95
C THR A 63 11.13 7.41 0.25
N PHE A 64 10.41 6.53 -0.45
CA PHE A 64 10.98 5.43 -1.24
C PHE A 64 10.82 5.65 -2.75
N HIS A 65 10.87 6.92 -3.20
CA HIS A 65 10.37 7.31 -4.52
C HIS A 65 8.86 7.04 -4.63
N PRO A 66 8.18 7.38 -5.74
CA PRO A 66 6.72 7.21 -5.82
C PRO A 66 6.34 5.74 -6.05
N TYR A 67 7.06 4.78 -5.46
CA TYR A 67 6.97 3.35 -5.78
C TYR A 67 6.93 2.45 -4.55
N GLY A 68 6.99 3.04 -3.35
CA GLY A 68 7.07 2.29 -2.10
C GLY A 68 5.82 2.46 -1.26
N VAL A 69 5.37 1.35 -0.68
CA VAL A 69 4.39 1.33 0.41
C VAL A 69 5.03 1.95 1.64
N GLU A 70 4.35 2.87 2.29
CA GLU A 70 4.80 3.57 3.48
C GLU A 70 3.79 3.44 4.63
N ILE A 71 4.31 3.36 5.86
CA ILE A 71 3.52 3.22 7.08
C ILE A 71 3.68 4.47 7.94
N PHE A 72 2.55 5.06 8.34
CA PHE A 72 2.47 6.20 9.25
C PHE A 72 1.56 5.88 10.44
N ASP A 73 1.95 6.34 11.62
CA ASP A 73 1.19 6.29 12.88
C ASP A 73 0.26 7.50 13.05
N GLU A 74 -0.17 8.06 11.93
CA GLU A 74 -1.05 9.22 11.83
C GLU A 74 -2.22 8.90 10.90
N PRO A 75 -3.41 9.51 11.11
CA PRO A 75 -4.52 9.34 10.19
C PRO A 75 -4.18 9.95 8.83
N LEU A 76 -4.68 9.35 7.76
CA LEU A 76 -4.36 9.67 6.36
C LEU A 76 -4.80 11.10 6.04
N SER A 77 -5.85 11.57 6.72
CA SER A 77 -6.31 12.96 6.69
C SER A 77 -5.25 14.02 7.05
N LYS A 78 -4.11 13.65 7.66
CA LYS A 78 -2.97 14.55 7.90
C LYS A 78 -1.91 14.49 6.79
N LEU A 79 -1.92 13.44 5.99
CA LEU A 79 -0.95 13.16 4.93
C LEU A 79 -1.41 13.72 3.57
N VAL A 80 -2.72 13.93 3.39
CA VAL A 80 -3.32 14.43 2.14
C VAL A 80 -3.80 15.88 2.25
N VAL A 81 -3.76 16.58 1.11
CA VAL A 81 -4.25 17.97 1.00
C VAL A 81 -5.77 17.98 1.18
N ARG A 82 -6.26 18.80 2.11
CA ARG A 82 -7.70 18.96 2.40
C ARG A 82 -8.32 20.05 1.52
N GLY A 83 -9.51 19.79 0.99
CA GLY A 83 -10.32 20.72 0.21
C GLY A 83 -11.56 20.05 -0.36
N ASP A 84 -12.46 20.82 -0.96
CA ASP A 84 -13.67 20.28 -1.63
C ASP A 84 -13.32 19.38 -2.82
N ASP A 85 -12.13 19.57 -3.41
CA ASP A 85 -11.56 18.76 -4.49
C ASP A 85 -10.52 17.74 -3.99
N GLY A 86 -10.29 17.65 -2.67
CA GLY A 86 -9.33 16.72 -2.07
C GLY A 86 -9.84 15.28 -2.04
N PRO A 87 -9.02 14.29 -1.70
CA PRO A 87 -9.47 12.90 -1.65
C PRO A 87 -10.61 12.71 -0.64
N GLY A 88 -11.44 11.71 -0.89
CA GLY A 88 -12.50 11.28 0.00
C GLY A 88 -12.24 9.87 0.53
N ASN A 89 -12.80 9.57 1.69
CA ASN A 89 -12.72 8.23 2.26
C ASN A 89 -14.07 7.52 2.21
N TRP A 90 -14.04 6.20 2.39
CA TRP A 90 -15.23 5.39 2.60
C TRP A 90 -14.89 4.14 3.41
N THR A 91 -15.82 3.74 4.27
CA THR A 91 -15.63 2.63 5.20
C THR A 91 -15.84 1.29 4.51
N VAL A 92 -14.87 0.40 4.62
CA VAL A 92 -14.91 -0.98 4.07
C VAL A 92 -14.85 -2.06 5.15
N THR A 93 -14.89 -1.67 6.44
CA THR A 93 -14.83 -2.57 7.60
C THR A 93 -15.76 -3.77 7.51
N ASP A 94 -17.02 -3.56 7.10
CA ASP A 94 -18.04 -4.61 7.04
C ASP A 94 -17.99 -5.44 5.75
N HIS A 95 -17.13 -5.10 4.79
CA HIS A 95 -16.98 -5.84 3.54
C HIS A 95 -16.49 -7.27 3.84
N PRO A 96 -17.00 -8.33 3.17
CA PRO A 96 -16.61 -9.72 3.45
C PRO A 96 -15.10 -9.98 3.47
N ALA A 97 -14.32 -9.27 2.65
CA ALA A 97 -12.85 -9.38 2.64
C ALA A 97 -12.19 -8.86 3.92
N TRP A 98 -12.76 -7.83 4.55
CA TRP A 98 -12.25 -7.21 5.78
C TRP A 98 -12.91 -7.74 7.03
N ARG A 99 -14.19 -8.06 7.00
CA ARG A 99 -14.99 -8.45 8.15
C ARG A 99 -14.40 -9.64 8.91
N SER A 100 -13.78 -10.58 8.20
CA SER A 100 -13.10 -11.73 8.82
C SER A 100 -11.73 -11.41 9.39
N ARG A 101 -11.24 -10.17 9.29
CA ARG A 101 -9.91 -9.70 9.73
C ARG A 101 -10.02 -8.52 10.71
N THR A 102 -11.13 -7.79 10.68
CA THR A 102 -11.52 -6.83 11.72
C THR A 102 -11.74 -7.54 13.06
N ASP A 103 -11.42 -6.83 14.15
CA ASP A 103 -11.40 -7.31 15.53
C ASP A 103 -10.43 -8.49 15.75
N GLN A 104 -9.41 -8.60 14.89
CA GLN A 104 -8.31 -9.55 15.06
C GLN A 104 -6.97 -8.83 15.21
N PRO A 105 -6.07 -9.37 16.04
CA PRO A 105 -4.69 -8.93 16.04
C PRO A 105 -4.00 -9.36 14.73
N ILE A 106 -3.16 -8.49 14.19
CA ILE A 106 -2.17 -8.84 13.18
C ILE A 106 -1.20 -9.84 13.81
N LEU A 107 -1.10 -11.05 13.26
CA LEU A 107 -0.24 -12.11 13.78
C LEU A 107 1.23 -11.89 13.41
N ALA A 108 1.48 -11.42 12.20
CA ALA A 108 2.79 -11.08 11.69
C ALA A 108 2.66 -10.01 10.59
N ALA A 109 3.74 -9.28 10.35
CA ALA A 109 3.84 -8.32 9.26
C ALA A 109 5.20 -8.47 8.58
N GLY A 110 5.23 -8.32 7.25
CA GLY A 110 6.43 -8.51 6.44
C GLY A 110 6.44 -7.62 5.20
N THR A 111 7.60 -7.49 4.57
CA THR A 111 7.82 -6.53 3.49
C THR A 111 8.52 -7.17 2.31
N PHE A 112 8.01 -6.90 1.09
CA PHE A 112 8.77 -7.13 -0.14
C PHE A 112 9.64 -5.93 -0.44
N TRP A 113 10.94 -6.13 -0.34
CA TRP A 113 11.91 -5.17 -0.82
C TRP A 113 12.33 -5.55 -2.24
N GLU A 114 12.10 -4.65 -3.19
CA GLU A 114 12.58 -4.80 -4.55
C GLU A 114 13.74 -3.85 -4.84
N ARG A 115 14.69 -4.33 -5.63
CA ARG A 115 15.86 -3.56 -6.06
C ARG A 115 15.61 -2.96 -7.44
N LEU A 116 15.27 -1.68 -7.49
CA LEU A 116 14.93 -0.97 -8.72
C LEU A 116 16.13 -0.24 -9.31
N GLY A 117 16.38 -0.45 -10.61
CA GLY A 117 17.39 0.27 -11.39
C GLY A 117 16.79 1.47 -12.12
N PHE A 118 17.23 2.67 -11.77
CA PHE A 118 16.90 3.89 -12.50
C PHE A 118 18.02 4.27 -13.46
N GLY A 119 17.66 4.47 -14.73
CA GLY A 119 18.56 5.06 -15.71
C GLY A 119 18.94 6.51 -15.35
N PRO A 120 19.91 7.10 -16.07
CA PRO A 120 20.27 8.50 -15.84
C PRO A 120 19.10 9.41 -16.22
N GLY A 121 18.70 10.32 -15.32
CA GLY A 121 17.80 11.40 -15.68
C GLY A 121 18.52 12.36 -16.62
N ARG A 122 17.84 12.82 -17.67
CA ARG A 122 18.41 13.69 -18.70
C ARG A 122 17.60 14.97 -18.83
N TYR A 123 18.29 16.07 -19.07
CA TYR A 123 17.67 17.30 -19.55
C TYR A 123 17.27 17.16 -21.03
N SER A 124 16.48 18.12 -21.53
CA SER A 124 16.04 18.16 -22.93
C SER A 124 17.19 18.27 -23.94
N ASP A 125 18.35 18.78 -23.53
CA ASP A 125 19.57 18.85 -24.33
C ASP A 125 20.38 17.54 -24.33
N GLY A 126 19.89 16.50 -23.64
CA GLY A 126 20.51 15.18 -23.54
C GLY A 126 21.59 15.05 -22.47
N SER A 127 21.97 16.15 -21.80
CA SER A 127 22.92 16.13 -20.68
C SER A 127 22.32 15.43 -19.46
N ILE A 128 23.18 14.80 -18.64
CA ILE A 128 22.75 14.00 -17.48
C ILE A 128 22.44 14.94 -16.31
N ALA A 129 21.17 14.98 -15.90
CA ALA A 129 20.70 15.69 -14.71
C ALA A 129 20.95 14.88 -13.44
N THR A 130 20.72 13.57 -13.50
CA THR A 130 20.93 12.64 -12.38
C THR A 130 21.59 11.37 -12.88
N PRO A 131 22.62 10.84 -12.19
CA PRO A 131 23.25 9.61 -12.59
C PRO A 131 22.30 8.42 -12.45
N ALA A 132 22.55 7.37 -13.23
CA ALA A 132 21.89 6.08 -13.01
C ALA A 132 22.16 5.61 -11.58
N ARG A 133 21.15 5.03 -10.96
CA ARG A 133 21.24 4.56 -9.57
C ARG A 133 20.37 3.35 -9.36
N THR A 134 20.69 2.61 -8.31
CA THR A 134 19.86 1.50 -7.85
C THR A 134 19.42 1.79 -6.43
N VAL A 135 18.16 1.50 -6.14
CA VAL A 135 17.56 1.74 -4.83
C VAL A 135 16.77 0.53 -4.39
N GLU A 136 16.50 0.44 -3.09
CA GLU A 136 15.60 -0.57 -2.53
C GLU A 136 14.27 0.09 -2.17
N VAL A 137 13.17 -0.52 -2.55
CA VAL A 137 11.82 0.02 -2.38
C VAL A 137 10.92 -1.06 -1.73
N PRO A 138 10.14 -0.73 -0.69
CA PRO A 138 9.19 -1.65 -0.10
C PRO A 138 7.93 -1.69 -0.96
N VAL A 139 7.91 -2.51 -2.00
CA VAL A 139 6.82 -2.51 -3.00
C VAL A 139 5.58 -3.25 -2.52
N ALA A 140 5.69 -4.06 -1.45
CA ALA A 140 4.52 -4.66 -0.80
C ALA A 140 4.71 -4.82 0.71
N LEU A 141 3.62 -4.61 1.46
CA LEU A 141 3.47 -4.88 2.88
C LEU A 141 2.46 -6.02 3.06
N ARG A 142 2.85 -7.12 3.68
CA ARG A 142 1.96 -8.22 4.07
C ARG A 142 1.56 -8.10 5.53
N LEU A 143 0.29 -8.32 5.81
CA LEU A 143 -0.24 -8.53 7.16
C LEU A 143 -0.88 -9.92 7.24
N ASP A 144 -0.50 -10.69 8.25
CA ASP A 144 -1.07 -12.02 8.52
C ASP A 144 -2.17 -11.92 9.58
N PHE A 145 -3.35 -12.43 9.27
CA PHE A 145 -4.46 -12.61 10.21
C PHE A 145 -4.79 -14.09 10.38
N ALA A 146 -5.57 -14.43 11.40
CA ALA A 146 -6.05 -15.81 11.55
C ALA A 146 -6.95 -16.24 10.37
N ALA A 147 -7.67 -15.30 9.75
CA ALA A 147 -8.45 -15.53 8.54
C ALA A 147 -7.63 -15.58 7.24
N GLY A 148 -6.31 -15.43 7.33
CA GLY A 148 -5.39 -15.45 6.18
C GLY A 148 -4.71 -14.11 5.93
N PRO A 149 -3.66 -14.12 5.09
CA PRO A 149 -2.89 -12.92 4.76
C PRO A 149 -3.72 -11.89 3.97
N LEU A 150 -3.22 -10.66 3.95
CA LEU A 150 -3.50 -9.65 2.95
C LEU A 150 -2.22 -8.87 2.63
N TRP A 151 -2.22 -8.16 1.52
CA TRP A 151 -1.10 -7.33 1.08
C TRP A 151 -1.58 -5.94 0.69
N PHE A 152 -0.77 -4.94 1.02
CA PHE A 152 -0.78 -3.63 0.38
C PHE A 152 0.36 -3.61 -0.62
N VAL A 153 0.07 -3.30 -1.88
CA VAL A 153 1.04 -3.33 -2.98
C VAL A 153 1.08 -1.94 -3.60
N ALA A 154 2.29 -1.41 -3.81
CA ALA A 154 2.50 -0.22 -4.61
C ALA A 154 2.31 -0.60 -6.08
N GLY A 155 1.15 -0.28 -6.66
CA GLY A 155 0.77 -0.75 -7.99
C GLY A 155 -0.37 0.05 -8.61
N ASN A 156 -0.32 0.26 -9.92
CA ASN A 156 -1.38 0.90 -10.69
C ASN A 156 -2.10 -0.15 -11.55
N PRO A 157 -3.32 -0.57 -11.18
CA PRO A 157 -4.11 -1.46 -12.02
C PRO A 157 -4.60 -0.71 -13.27
N SER A 158 -4.53 -1.36 -14.43
CA SER A 158 -5.13 -0.86 -15.68
C SER A 158 -6.57 -1.37 -15.84
N GLU A 159 -7.35 -0.71 -16.70
CA GLU A 159 -8.71 -1.15 -17.08
C GLU A 159 -8.74 -2.57 -17.66
N THR A 160 -7.61 -3.05 -18.22
CA THR A 160 -7.50 -4.40 -18.81
C THR A 160 -7.13 -5.48 -17.79
N GLY A 161 -6.91 -5.11 -16.52
CA GLY A 161 -6.51 -6.02 -15.45
C GLY A 161 -5.02 -6.32 -15.38
N GLU A 162 -4.22 -5.78 -16.31
CA GLU A 162 -2.76 -5.70 -16.16
C GLU A 162 -2.42 -4.72 -15.04
N VAL A 163 -1.39 -5.02 -14.26
CA VAL A 163 -0.96 -4.20 -13.13
C VAL A 163 0.46 -3.74 -13.36
N PHE A 164 0.68 -2.43 -13.27
CA PHE A 164 2.02 -1.85 -13.29
C PHE A 164 2.61 -1.87 -11.88
N ILE A 165 3.73 -2.59 -11.70
CA ILE A 165 4.44 -2.68 -10.43
C ILE A 165 5.92 -2.34 -10.66
N PRO A 166 6.53 -1.53 -9.78
CA PRO A 166 5.87 -0.78 -8.71
C PRO A 166 5.15 0.47 -9.24
N GLY A 167 4.02 0.78 -8.62
CA GLY A 167 3.17 1.93 -8.90
C GLY A 167 3.20 2.99 -7.81
N ASP A 168 2.52 4.12 -8.04
CA ASP A 168 2.39 5.24 -7.09
C ASP A 168 1.06 5.26 -6.32
N GLU A 169 0.27 4.20 -6.48
CA GLU A 169 -1.02 3.97 -5.83
C GLU A 169 -0.99 2.69 -4.97
N ILE A 170 -1.96 2.52 -4.08
CA ILE A 170 -2.07 1.32 -3.24
C ILE A 170 -3.15 0.37 -3.77
N MET A 171 -2.73 -0.86 -4.05
CA MET A 171 -3.64 -1.98 -4.23
C MET A 171 -3.70 -2.82 -2.96
N VAL A 172 -4.89 -3.22 -2.55
CA VAL A 172 -5.10 -4.17 -1.46
C VAL A 172 -5.44 -5.53 -2.05
N VAL A 173 -4.68 -6.56 -1.70
CA VAL A 173 -4.83 -7.92 -2.23
C VAL A 173 -5.12 -8.89 -1.09
N PHE A 174 -6.07 -9.80 -1.25
CA PHE A 174 -6.57 -10.69 -0.19
C PHE A 174 -6.20 -12.16 -0.37
N THR A 175 -5.65 -12.55 -1.52
CA THR A 175 -5.32 -13.95 -1.83
C THR A 175 -3.91 -14.13 -2.38
N PRO A 176 -3.21 -15.22 -2.03
CA PRO A 176 -1.92 -15.58 -2.63
C PRO A 176 -1.98 -15.76 -4.15
N GLU A 177 -3.09 -16.27 -4.67
CA GLU A 177 -3.32 -16.49 -6.10
C GLU A 177 -3.26 -15.17 -6.87
N GLU A 178 -3.83 -14.12 -6.30
CA GLU A 178 -3.83 -12.79 -6.89
C GLU A 178 -2.44 -12.14 -6.80
N MET A 179 -1.71 -12.32 -5.70
CA MET A 179 -0.31 -11.91 -5.60
C MET A 179 0.58 -12.58 -6.65
N LEU A 180 0.37 -13.87 -6.91
CA LEU A 180 1.02 -14.61 -7.98
C LEU A 180 0.69 -14.06 -9.36
N ARG A 181 -0.59 -13.75 -9.61
CA ARG A 181 -1.07 -13.21 -10.88
C ARG A 181 -0.37 -11.89 -11.22
N ILE A 182 -0.15 -11.03 -10.24
CA ILE A 182 0.50 -9.72 -10.42
C ILE A 182 2.04 -9.79 -10.30
N GLY A 183 2.63 -10.98 -10.20
CA GLY A 183 4.08 -11.19 -10.37
C GLY A 183 4.89 -11.34 -9.08
N PHE A 184 4.26 -11.41 -7.91
CA PHE A 184 4.96 -11.72 -6.66
C PHE A 184 5.08 -13.23 -6.44
N PRO A 185 6.13 -13.72 -5.76
CA PRO A 185 6.28 -15.15 -5.53
C PRO A 185 5.23 -15.70 -4.54
N ALA A 186 4.77 -16.95 -4.75
CA ALA A 186 3.79 -17.62 -3.87
C ALA A 186 4.23 -17.68 -2.40
N VAL A 187 5.55 -17.69 -2.19
CA VAL A 187 6.22 -17.84 -0.90
C VAL A 187 6.71 -16.51 -0.36
N ALA A 188 6.24 -15.39 -0.91
CA ALA A 188 6.66 -14.09 -0.43
C ALA A 188 6.14 -13.87 1.01
N PHE A 189 7.12 -13.78 1.91
CA PHE A 189 7.11 -13.48 3.36
C PHE A 189 6.94 -14.67 4.30
#